data_AF-A0A6V7I0J4-F1
#
_entry.id   AF-A0A6V7I0J4-F1
#
_cell.length_a   1.000
_cell.length_b   1.000
_cell.length_c   1.000
_cell.angle_alpha   90.00
_cell.angle_beta   90.00
_cell.angle_gamma   90.00
#
_symmetry.space_group_name_H-M   'P 1'
#
loop_
_entity.id
_entity.type
_entity.pdbx_description
1 polymer ?
#
loop_
_entity_poly.entity_id
_entity_poly.type
_entity_poly.pdbx_seq_one_letter_code
_entity_poly.pdbx_strand_id
1 'polypeptide(L)' 'GILESAIKITNEPPTGMHANIHKALDNFNQETLDSCSKESEFKGILFALCYYHAVVAERRKFGPQGWNR' A
#
# COMPACT_ATOMS: atom_id res chain seq x y z
N GLY A 1 0.91 -15.91 33.36
CA GLY A 1 -0.35 -15.25 32.93
C GLY A 1 -0.62 -15.51 31.45
N ILE A 2 -1.86 -15.35 30.98
CA ILE A 2 -2.30 -15.72 29.61
C ILE A 2 -1.41 -15.12 28.50
N LEU A 3 -0.96 -13.88 28.70
CA LEU A 3 -0.08 -13.16 27.76
C LEU A 3 1.37 -13.68 27.72
N GLU A 4 1.82 -14.38 28.76
CA GLU A 4 3.16 -15.00 28.83
C GLU A 4 3.16 -16.37 28.15
N SER A 5 2.00 -17.02 28.02
CA SER A 5 1.80 -18.32 27.37
C SER A 5 1.33 -18.22 25.92
N ALA A 6 1.47 -17.06 25.27
CA ALA A 6 1.01 -16.82 23.90
C ALA A 6 2.14 -16.41 22.96
N ILE A 7 2.00 -16.76 21.67
CA ILE A 7 2.85 -16.24 20.59
C ILE A 7 2.41 -14.80 20.29
N LYS A 8 3.36 -13.88 20.20
CA LYS A 8 3.11 -12.45 19.98
C LYS A 8 3.60 -12.06 18.59
N ILE A 9 2.73 -11.46 17.80
CA ILE A 9 3.02 -10.96 16.46
C ILE A 9 2.55 -9.51 16.39
N THR A 10 3.41 -8.63 15.91
CA THR A 10 3.08 -7.23 15.63
C THR A 10 2.62 -7.10 14.19
N ASN A 11 1.36 -6.69 13.98
CA ASN A 11 0.82 -6.41 12.65
C ASN A 11 0.91 -4.91 12.35
N GLU A 12 2.10 -4.46 12.01
CA GLU A 12 2.34 -3.06 11.65
C GLU A 12 2.14 -2.83 10.14
N PRO A 13 1.67 -1.64 9.74
CA PRO A 13 1.64 -1.28 8.33
C PRO A 13 3.07 -1.23 7.75
N PRO A 14 3.26 -1.55 6.45
CA PRO A 14 4.57 -1.44 5.83
C PRO A 14 5.08 0.00 5.91
N THR A 15 6.41 0.11 5.99
CA THR A 15 7.10 1.39 6.12
C THR A 15 8.03 1.56 4.92
N GLY A 16 7.94 2.71 4.27
CA GLY A 16 8.75 3.07 3.12
C GLY A 16 8.01 2.89 1.81
N MET A 17 8.40 3.70 0.82
CA MET A 17 7.72 3.77 -0.48
C MET A 17 7.61 2.43 -1.18
N HIS A 18 8.71 1.68 -1.29
CA HIS A 18 8.73 0.41 -2.00
C HIS A 18 7.78 -0.62 -1.38
N ALA A 19 7.82 -0.81 -0.05
CA ALA A 19 6.96 -1.76 0.65
C ALA A 19 5.48 -1.37 0.56
N ASN A 20 5.14 -0.08 0.61
CA ASN A 20 3.77 0.40 0.41
C ASN A 20 3.27 0.16 -1.02
N ILE A 21 4.10 0.37 -2.04
CA ILE A 21 3.72 0.14 -3.44
C ILE A 21 3.43 -1.34 -3.66
N HIS A 22 4.31 -2.24 -3.19
CA HIS A 22 4.09 -3.69 -3.28
C HIS A 22 2.79 -4.09 -2.58
N LYS A 23 2.60 -3.68 -1.32
CA LYS A 23 1.35 -3.97 -0.60
C LYS A 23 0.11 -3.40 -1.30
N ALA A 24 0.22 -2.24 -1.96
CA ALA A 24 -0.88 -1.66 -2.71
C ALA A 24 -1.20 -2.51 -3.97
N LEU A 25 -0.18 -2.91 -4.72
CA LEU A 25 -0.31 -3.78 -5.90
C LEU A 25 -0.86 -5.16 -5.56
N ASP A 26 -0.51 -5.72 -4.38
CA ASP A 26 -1.01 -7.02 -3.90
C ASP A 26 -2.54 -7.07 -3.72
N ASN A 27 -3.24 -5.92 -3.73
CA ASN A 27 -4.70 -5.89 -3.72
C ASN A 27 -5.33 -6.23 -5.07
N PHE A 28 -4.53 -6.35 -6.13
CA PHE A 28 -4.98 -6.60 -7.49
C PHE A 28 -4.40 -7.92 -8.00
N ASN A 29 -5.24 -8.75 -8.58
CA ASN A 29 -4.84 -10.02 -9.19
C ASN A 29 -4.58 -9.85 -10.69
N GLN A 30 -4.00 -10.89 -11.31
CA GLN A 30 -3.70 -10.89 -12.74
C GLN A 30 -4.96 -10.67 -13.61
N GLU A 31 -6.10 -11.24 -13.20
CA GLU A 31 -7.39 -11.04 -13.89
C GLU A 31 -7.79 -9.56 -13.94
N THR A 32 -7.56 -8.80 -12.87
CA THR A 32 -7.80 -7.35 -12.86
C THR A 32 -6.88 -6.65 -13.85
N LEU A 33 -5.60 -7.02 -13.88
CA LEU A 33 -4.61 -6.42 -14.78
C LEU A 33 -4.91 -6.65 -16.27
N ASP A 34 -5.55 -7.77 -16.58
CA ASP A 34 -5.88 -8.16 -17.96
C ASP A 34 -7.36 -7.89 -18.31
N SER A 35 -8.12 -7.25 -17.41
CA SER A 35 -9.54 -6.94 -17.60
C SER A 35 -9.81 -5.87 -18.67
N CYS A 36 -8.79 -5.09 -19.04
CA CYS A 36 -8.90 -3.98 -19.96
C CYS A 36 -8.18 -4.30 -21.28
N SER A 37 -8.84 -4.07 -22.41
CA SER A 37 -8.25 -4.22 -23.74
C SER A 37 -7.11 -3.24 -24.04
N LYS A 38 -6.98 -2.18 -23.24
CA LYS A 38 -5.87 -1.21 -23.28
C LYS A 38 -4.93 -1.43 -22.10
N GLU A 39 -4.26 -2.58 -22.10
CA GLU A 39 -3.47 -3.05 -20.96
C GLU A 39 -2.37 -2.07 -20.53
N SER A 40 -1.65 -1.48 -21.48
CA SER A 40 -0.51 -0.59 -21.18
C SER A 40 -0.96 0.64 -20.41
N GLU A 41 -2.03 1.29 -20.87
CA GLU A 41 -2.60 2.47 -20.23
C GLU A 41 -3.21 2.11 -18.88
N PHE A 42 -3.95 0.99 -18.80
CA PHE A 42 -4.55 0.53 -17.56
C PHE A 42 -3.50 0.21 -16.49
N LYS A 43 -2.49 -0.61 -16.82
CA LYS A 43 -1.39 -0.97 -15.93
C LYS A 43 -0.60 0.27 -15.49
N GLY A 44 -0.38 1.23 -16.39
CA GLY A 44 0.25 2.51 -16.07
C GLY A 44 -0.55 3.36 -15.07
N ILE A 45 -1.86 3.49 -15.28
CA ILE A 45 -2.75 4.24 -14.37
C ILE A 45 -2.85 3.54 -13.01
N LEU A 46 -2.98 2.21 -12.99
CA LEU A 46 -3.06 1.44 -11.76
C LEU A 46 -1.78 1.58 -10.93
N PHE A 47 -0.61 1.50 -11.59
CA PHE A 47 0.66 1.74 -10.92
C PHE A 47 0.74 3.16 -10.36
N ALA A 48 0.34 4.18 -11.14
CA ALA A 48 0.31 5.57 -10.68
C ALA A 48 -0.60 5.76 -9.45
N LEU A 49 -1.76 5.07 -9.41
CA LEU A 49 -2.66 5.07 -8.26
C LEU A 49 -2.01 4.42 -7.03
N CYS A 50 -1.38 3.25 -7.19
CA CYS A 50 -0.68 2.56 -6.10
C CYS A 50 0.50 3.38 -5.56
N TYR A 51 1.24 4.04 -6.46
CA TYR A 51 2.30 4.97 -6.11
C TYR A 51 1.77 6.16 -5.31
N TYR A 52 0.68 6.78 -5.78
CA TYR A 52 0.03 7.88 -5.06
C TYR A 52 -0.43 7.44 -3.66
N HIS A 53 -1.05 6.26 -3.54
CA HIS A 53 -1.44 5.69 -2.26
C HIS A 53 -0.24 5.55 -1.31
N ALA A 54 0.89 5.03 -1.80
CA ALA A 54 2.12 4.90 -1.03
C ALA A 54 2.67 6.26 -0.58
N VAL A 55 2.67 7.28 -1.45
CA VAL A 55 3.07 8.65 -1.08
C VAL A 55 2.17 9.19 0.03
N VAL A 56 0.85 9.05 -0.10
CA VAL A 56 -0.11 9.51 0.92
C VAL A 56 0.14 8.81 2.26
N ALA A 57 0.38 7.49 2.25
CA ALA A 57 0.69 6.72 3.45
C ALA A 57 1.97 7.20 4.14
N GLU A 58 3.06 7.41 3.39
CA GLU A 58 4.32 7.92 3.92
C GLU A 58 4.19 9.35 4.45
N ARG A 59 3.42 10.21 3.78
CA ARG A 59 3.18 11.59 4.21
C ARG A 59 2.50 11.69 5.58
N ARG A 60 1.69 10.71 5.98
CA ARG A 60 1.03 10.71 7.30
C ARG A 60 2.02 10.69 8.47
N LYS A 61 3.26 10.23 8.24
CA LYS A 61 4.32 10.20 9.26
C LYS A 61 4.80 11.59 9.69
N PHE A 62 4.53 12.62 8.89
CA PHE A 62 5.00 13.98 9.13
C PHE A 62 3.99 14.85 9.90
N GLY A 63 2.93 14.24 10.46
CA GLY A 63 1.92 14.96 11.24
C GLY A 63 1.32 16.15 10.46
N PRO A 64 1.22 17.34 11.06
CA PRO A 64 0.69 18.55 10.39
C PRO A 64 1.43 18.93 9.09
N GLN A 65 2.75 18.71 9.02
CA GLN A 65 3.53 19.01 7.80
C GLN A 65 3.19 18.05 6.65
N GLY A 66 2.76 16.84 6.99
CA GLY A 66 2.25 15.86 6.01
C GLY A 66 0.84 16.21 5.55
N TRP A 67 -0.02 16.56 6.50
CA TRP A 67 -1.43 16.89 6.28
C TRP A 67 -1.90 17.91 7.32
N ASN A 68 -2.27 19.10 6.85
CA ASN A 68 -3.00 20.06 7.69
C ASN A 68 -4.39 19.48 7.99
N ARG A 69 -4.84 19.60 9.23
CA ARG A 69 -6.20 19.23 9.63
C ARG A 69 -7.18 20.35 9.30
#